data_AF-A0A250IDP6-F1
#
_entry.id   AF-A0A250IDP6-F1
#
_cell.length_a   1.000
_cell.length_b   1.000
_cell.length_c   1.000
_cell.angle_alpha   90.00
_cell.angle_beta   90.00
_cell.angle_gamma   90.00
#
_symmetry.space_group_name_H-M   'P 1'
#
loop_
_entity.id
_entity.type
_entity.pdbx_description
1 polymer ?
#
loop_
_entity_poly.entity_id
_entity_poly.type
_entity_poly.pdbx_seq_one_letter_code
_entity_poly.pdbx_strand_id
1 'polypeptide(L)'
;MLNYPSEATGGGNSWSTMLVLLAPVQHPLRIRLMKVKEFLDRFNEESQRIVSDIFEYSKFILHKDRKYKTIREEHIPLRAYLVRKDISPDAEIELGGEAHDFDAMVTYGVAGAEQKEIIEVVQAVPAGEHIVRQALIQGEMSVEMRIEESKQLNAFPWPIIDAIKKKHNKMYADKRVLLVSVTGEHTLEDDEIIESWIPDIQAATMLGNFSEIYLVETARYIIFKIH
;
A
#
# COMPACT_ATOMS: atom_id res chain seq x y z
N MET A 1 33.25 -1.65 53.50
CA MET A 1 32.99 -0.66 54.57
C MET A 1 33.77 0.60 54.27
N LEU A 2 33.23 1.75 54.68
CA LEU A 2 33.72 3.14 54.49
C LEU A 2 33.32 3.74 53.14
N ASN A 3 32.82 4.96 53.03
CA ASN A 3 32.12 5.88 53.94
C ASN A 3 31.64 7.02 53.01
N TYR A 4 30.40 7.47 53.13
CA TYR A 4 29.98 8.74 52.51
C TYR A 4 30.66 9.92 53.22
N PRO A 5 30.84 11.04 52.51
CA PRO A 5 30.59 12.35 53.08
C PRO A 5 29.38 13.02 52.43
N SER A 6 28.61 13.65 53.31
CA SER A 6 27.38 14.41 53.13
C SER A 6 27.62 15.89 52.80
N GLU A 7 26.66 16.44 52.04
CA GLU A 7 26.12 17.81 52.06
C GLU A 7 27.03 19.02 51.74
N ALA A 8 26.61 19.86 50.77
CA ALA A 8 25.77 21.04 51.07
C ALA A 8 25.63 22.01 49.86
N THR A 9 24.37 22.34 49.55
CA THR A 9 23.81 23.67 49.21
C THR A 9 24.25 24.47 47.98
N GLY A 10 23.26 24.90 47.18
CA GLY A 10 23.20 26.30 46.70
C GLY A 10 22.65 26.53 45.29
N GLY A 11 21.45 27.13 45.21
CA GLY A 11 20.95 27.95 44.08
C GLY A 11 20.49 27.15 42.85
N GLY A 12 19.21 27.05 42.52
CA GLY A 12 18.31 28.17 42.26
C GLY A 12 18.52 28.66 40.83
N ASN A 13 17.69 28.19 39.88
CA ASN A 13 17.04 29.02 38.86
C ASN A 13 16.17 28.19 37.89
N SER A 14 14.87 28.50 37.93
CA SER A 14 13.95 28.64 36.79
C SER A 14 13.76 27.45 35.84
N TRP A 15 12.74 26.65 36.12
CA TRP A 15 12.08 25.79 35.13
C TRP A 15 11.25 26.66 34.19
N SER A 16 11.95 27.30 33.25
CA SER A 16 11.34 28.01 32.13
C SER A 16 11.05 27.02 31.00
N THR A 17 9.78 26.64 30.89
CA THR A 17 9.08 26.53 29.60
C THR A 17 9.82 25.82 28.46
N MET A 18 10.00 24.50 28.55
CA MET A 18 10.13 23.69 27.33
C MET A 18 8.72 23.31 26.87
N LEU A 19 8.08 24.26 26.18
CA LEU A 19 6.92 24.01 25.35
C LEU A 19 7.41 23.16 24.17
N VAL A 20 7.47 21.84 24.35
CA VAL A 20 7.56 20.94 23.21
C VAL A 20 6.23 21.09 22.49
N LEU A 21 6.25 21.87 21.40
CA LEU A 21 5.27 21.81 20.33
C LEU A 21 5.31 20.39 19.78
N LEU A 22 4.65 19.46 20.48
CA LEU A 22 4.07 18.29 19.87
C LEU A 22 3.00 18.85 18.94
N ALA A 23 3.39 19.13 17.70
CA ALA A 23 2.41 19.24 16.63
C ALA A 23 1.54 17.99 16.75
N PRO A 24 0.21 18.14 16.91
CA PRO A 24 -0.65 16.98 16.99
C PRO A 24 -0.41 16.18 15.71
N VAL A 25 -0.11 14.89 15.86
CA VAL A 25 -0.23 13.92 14.77
C VAL A 25 -1.69 14.04 14.31
N GLN A 26 -1.90 14.81 13.24
CA GLN A 26 -3.23 15.02 12.69
C GLN A 26 -3.67 13.73 12.00
N HIS A 27 -4.22 12.82 12.80
CA HIS A 27 -5.20 11.86 12.31
C HIS A 27 -6.57 12.34 12.76
N PRO A 28 -7.30 12.96 11.83
CA PRO A 28 -8.62 12.45 11.50
C PRO A 28 -8.77 12.28 9.99
N LEU A 29 -9.72 11.44 9.62
CA LEU A 29 -10.23 11.10 8.29
C LEU A 29 -10.60 12.35 7.45
N ARG A 30 -9.62 13.16 7.05
CA ARG A 30 -9.82 14.22 6.07
C ARG A 30 -9.59 13.61 4.69
N ILE A 31 -10.66 13.62 3.91
CA ILE A 31 -10.60 13.68 2.44
C ILE A 31 -9.42 14.59 2.08
N ARG A 32 -8.42 14.04 1.40
CA ARG A 32 -7.30 14.83 0.92
C ARG A 32 -7.39 14.93 -0.58
N LEU A 33 -8.17 15.90 -1.03
CA LEU A 33 -8.04 16.42 -2.39
C LEU A 33 -6.67 17.12 -2.49
N MET A 34 -5.86 16.68 -3.43
CA MET A 34 -4.54 17.26 -3.70
C MET A 34 -4.19 17.13 -5.19
N LYS A 35 -3.09 17.75 -5.61
CA LYS A 35 -2.55 17.49 -6.95
C LYS A 35 -1.83 16.15 -6.99
N VAL A 36 -1.85 15.49 -8.15
CA VAL A 36 -1.10 14.24 -8.37
C VAL A 36 0.38 14.44 -8.05
N LYS A 37 0.96 15.58 -8.44
CA LYS A 37 2.34 15.94 -8.07
C LYS A 37 2.56 15.92 -6.56
N GLU A 38 1.66 16.54 -5.80
CA GLU A 38 1.76 16.63 -4.35
C GLU A 38 1.65 15.23 -3.69
N PHE A 39 0.77 14.37 -4.21
CA PHE A 39 0.68 12.98 -3.77
C PHE A 39 2.01 12.23 -4.01
N LEU A 40 2.57 12.33 -5.21
CA LEU A 40 3.81 11.66 -5.59
C LEU A 40 5.01 12.16 -4.77
N ASP A 41 5.13 13.47 -4.57
CA ASP A 41 6.18 14.08 -3.75
C ASP A 41 6.10 13.57 -2.31
N ARG A 42 4.91 13.61 -1.69
CA ARG A 42 4.69 13.08 -0.33
C ARG A 42 5.00 11.60 -0.23
N PHE A 43 4.57 10.80 -1.20
CA PHE A 43 4.87 9.37 -1.22
C PHE A 43 6.38 9.12 -1.26
N ASN A 44 7.12 9.86 -2.11
CA ASN A 44 8.56 9.70 -2.24
C ASN A 44 9.28 10.10 -0.94
N GLU A 45 8.89 11.21 -0.32
CA GLU A 45 9.42 11.63 0.99
C GLU A 45 9.15 10.59 2.08
N GLU A 46 7.92 10.08 2.16
CA GLU A 46 7.56 9.06 3.14
C GLU A 46 8.30 7.74 2.92
N SER A 47 8.46 7.32 1.67
CA SER A 47 9.18 6.10 1.31
C SER A 47 10.66 6.21 1.64
N GLN A 48 11.30 7.35 1.33
CA GLN A 48 12.68 7.62 1.71
C GLN A 48 12.84 7.61 3.23
N ARG A 49 11.92 8.24 3.97
CA ARG A 49 11.93 8.21 5.44
C ARG A 49 11.84 6.78 5.97
N ILE A 50 10.92 5.97 5.44
CA ILE A 50 10.74 4.57 5.85
C ILE A 50 12.01 3.76 5.62
N VAL A 51 12.65 3.88 4.45
CA VAL A 51 13.85 3.11 4.11
C VAL A 51 15.08 3.62 4.88
N SER A 52 15.15 4.92 5.19
CA SER A 52 16.28 5.53 5.89
C SER A 52 16.32 5.28 7.40
N ASP A 53 15.18 4.93 8.02
CA ASP A 53 15.06 4.70 9.45
C ASP A 53 14.73 3.23 9.71
N ILE A 54 15.65 2.52 10.36
CA ILE A 54 15.52 1.08 10.64
C ILE A 54 14.28 0.75 11.48
N PHE A 55 13.85 1.63 12.38
CA PHE A 55 12.65 1.43 13.19
C PHE A 55 11.39 1.62 12.36
N GLU A 56 11.35 2.63 11.50
CA GLU A 56 10.23 2.85 10.59
C GLU A 56 10.13 1.73 9.55
N TYR A 57 11.26 1.30 8.99
CA TYR A 57 11.33 0.13 8.10
C TYR A 57 10.82 -1.13 8.81
N SER A 58 11.27 -1.37 10.03
CA SER A 58 10.81 -2.53 10.82
C SER A 58 9.30 -2.48 11.06
N LYS A 59 8.72 -1.33 11.41
CA LYS A 59 7.27 -1.21 11.58
C LYS A 59 6.52 -1.40 10.25
N PHE A 60 7.08 -0.91 9.15
CA PHE A 60 6.55 -1.09 7.81
C PHE A 60 6.51 -2.57 7.42
N ILE A 61 7.60 -3.32 7.61
CA ILE A 61 7.65 -4.76 7.32
C ILE A 61 6.78 -5.58 8.29
N LEU A 62 6.74 -5.20 9.57
CA LEU A 62 5.96 -5.92 10.60
C LEU A 62 4.48 -5.55 10.64
N HIS A 63 4.00 -4.69 9.73
CA HIS A 63 2.60 -4.29 9.63
C HIS A 63 2.03 -3.69 10.93
N LYS A 64 2.86 -3.04 11.75
CA LYS A 64 2.47 -2.64 13.12
C LYS A 64 1.43 -1.52 13.17
N ASP A 65 1.45 -0.62 12.18
CA ASP A 65 0.59 0.57 12.15
C ASP A 65 -0.27 0.64 10.89
N ARG A 66 -1.50 1.14 11.05
CA ARG A 66 -2.46 1.37 9.96
C ARG A 66 -1.88 2.25 8.85
N LYS A 67 -1.06 3.24 9.21
CA LYS A 67 -0.36 4.10 8.24
C LYS A 67 0.42 3.29 7.20
N TYR A 68 1.22 2.32 7.63
CA TYR A 68 2.02 1.52 6.70
C TYR A 68 1.17 0.55 5.90
N LYS A 69 0.06 0.07 6.48
CA LYS A 69 -0.93 -0.72 5.76
C LYS A 69 -1.47 0.05 4.56
N THR A 70 -1.95 1.27 4.76
CA THR A 70 -2.43 2.15 3.69
C THR A 70 -1.34 2.42 2.64
N ILE A 71 -0.09 2.64 3.05
CA ILE A 71 1.00 2.83 2.09
C ILE A 71 1.20 1.59 1.21
N ARG A 72 1.25 0.39 1.80
CA ARG A 72 1.49 -0.86 1.07
C ARG A 72 0.34 -1.26 0.17
N GLU A 73 -0.87 -1.23 0.73
CA GLU A 73 -2.05 -1.81 0.09
C GLU A 73 -2.69 -0.84 -0.90
N GLU A 74 -2.56 0.47 -0.71
CA GLU A 74 -3.26 1.48 -1.52
C GLU A 74 -2.27 2.42 -2.22
N HIS A 75 -1.35 3.08 -1.50
CA HIS A 75 -0.53 4.15 -2.11
C HIS A 75 0.52 3.62 -3.10
N ILE A 76 1.16 2.48 -2.81
CA ILE A 76 2.14 1.88 -3.73
C ILE A 76 1.48 1.55 -5.07
N PRO A 77 0.35 0.81 -5.12
CA PRO A 77 -0.35 0.54 -6.37
C PRO A 77 -0.81 1.81 -7.09
N LEU A 78 -1.35 2.79 -6.37
CA LEU A 78 -1.78 4.07 -6.94
C LEU A 78 -0.60 4.81 -7.58
N ARG A 79 0.56 4.91 -6.92
CA ARG A 79 1.74 5.52 -7.52
C ARG A 79 2.14 4.84 -8.82
N ALA A 80 2.24 3.51 -8.81
CA ALA A 80 2.62 2.74 -10.01
C ALA A 80 1.67 3.04 -11.18
N TYR A 81 0.37 3.06 -10.89
CA TYR A 81 -0.66 3.39 -11.86
C TYR A 81 -0.54 4.82 -12.41
N LEU A 82 -0.52 5.83 -11.53
CA LEU A 82 -0.47 7.25 -11.92
C LEU A 82 0.75 7.55 -12.79
N VAL A 83 1.92 7.03 -12.42
CA VAL A 83 3.17 7.23 -13.17
C VAL A 83 3.10 6.50 -14.51
N ARG A 84 2.65 5.25 -14.55
CA ARG A 84 2.67 4.47 -15.78
C ARG A 84 1.63 4.93 -16.81
N LYS A 85 0.48 5.43 -16.34
CA LYS A 85 -0.56 6.03 -17.17
C LYS A 85 -0.24 7.46 -17.60
N ASP A 86 0.90 8.01 -17.17
CA ASP A 86 1.30 9.39 -17.46
C ASP A 86 0.21 10.40 -17.06
N ILE A 87 -0.39 10.18 -15.89
CA ILE A 87 -1.41 11.09 -15.35
C ILE A 87 -0.74 12.43 -15.05
N SER A 88 -1.34 13.50 -15.58
CA SER A 88 -0.81 14.85 -15.44
C SER A 88 -0.51 15.18 -13.96
N PRO A 89 0.66 15.77 -13.65
CA PRO A 89 1.00 16.21 -12.30
C PRO A 89 0.01 17.24 -11.74
N ASP A 90 -0.67 17.99 -12.62
CA ASP A 90 -1.66 19.02 -12.26
C ASP A 90 -3.09 18.47 -12.14
N ALA A 91 -3.30 17.19 -12.47
CA ALA A 91 -4.55 16.50 -12.19
C ALA A 91 -4.81 16.46 -10.68
N GLU A 92 -6.08 16.35 -10.31
CA GLU A 92 -6.50 16.24 -8.92
C GLU A 92 -6.68 14.78 -8.55
N ILE A 93 -6.22 14.42 -7.36
CA ILE A 93 -6.45 13.12 -6.76
C ILE A 93 -7.14 13.33 -5.41
N GLU A 94 -8.24 12.63 -5.23
CA GLU A 94 -8.94 12.48 -3.98
C GLU A 94 -8.69 11.07 -3.45
N LEU A 95 -8.02 10.97 -2.29
CA LEU A 95 -7.83 9.68 -1.62
C LEU A 95 -9.08 9.32 -0.83
N GLY A 96 -9.56 8.10 -1.06
CA GLY A 96 -10.66 7.50 -0.33
C GLY A 96 -10.33 7.32 1.15
N GLY A 97 -11.37 7.08 1.94
CA GLY A 97 -11.26 6.75 3.36
C GLY A 97 -12.51 6.00 3.79
N GLU A 98 -12.68 5.75 5.08
CA GLU A 98 -13.82 4.96 5.60
C GLU A 98 -15.20 5.50 5.22
N ALA A 99 -15.29 6.79 4.88
CA ALA A 99 -16.54 7.45 4.49
C ALA A 99 -16.86 7.35 2.99
N HIS A 100 -15.95 6.85 2.16
CA HIS A 100 -16.11 6.75 0.70
C HIS A 100 -16.19 5.30 0.28
N ASP A 101 -16.86 5.06 -0.83
CA ASP A 101 -17.00 3.74 -1.43
C ASP A 101 -15.91 3.44 -2.46
N PHE A 102 -14.92 4.33 -2.63
CA PHE A 102 -13.76 4.20 -3.52
C PHE A 102 -12.44 4.37 -2.77
N ASP A 103 -11.34 3.85 -3.35
CA ASP A 103 -9.99 3.94 -2.76
C ASP A 103 -9.25 5.20 -3.24
N ALA A 104 -9.42 5.59 -4.51
CA ALA A 104 -9.02 6.90 -5.00
C ALA A 104 -9.91 7.38 -6.16
N MET A 105 -9.94 8.68 -6.41
CA MET A 105 -10.54 9.27 -7.59
C MET A 105 -9.60 10.30 -8.21
N VAL A 106 -9.34 10.17 -9.50
CA VAL A 106 -8.52 11.13 -10.25
C VAL A 106 -9.44 11.97 -11.14
N THR A 107 -9.30 13.28 -11.07
CA THR A 107 -10.01 14.23 -11.95
C THR A 107 -8.99 14.98 -12.80
N TYR A 108 -9.17 14.95 -14.12
CA TYR A 108 -8.30 15.61 -15.08
C TYR A 108 -9.10 16.21 -16.24
N GLY A 109 -8.46 17.12 -17.00
CA GLY A 109 -9.11 17.88 -18.07
C GLY A 109 -9.29 19.35 -17.71
N VAL A 110 -10.04 20.07 -18.54
CA VAL A 110 -10.32 21.50 -18.35
C VAL A 110 -11.72 21.70 -17.76
N ALA A 111 -11.92 22.81 -17.06
CA ALA A 111 -13.21 23.16 -16.48
C ALA A 111 -14.33 23.07 -17.54
N GLY A 112 -15.36 22.26 -17.26
CA GLY A 112 -16.48 21.99 -18.16
C GLY A 112 -16.30 20.79 -19.10
N ALA A 113 -15.13 20.15 -19.13
CA ALA A 113 -14.85 18.90 -19.85
C ALA A 113 -13.99 17.95 -19.00
N GLU A 114 -14.27 17.93 -17.69
CA GLU A 114 -13.55 17.11 -16.71
C GLU A 114 -13.84 15.62 -16.94
N GLN A 115 -12.80 14.82 -16.89
CA GLN A 115 -12.87 13.37 -16.83
C GLN A 115 -12.56 12.93 -15.41
N LYS A 116 -13.35 11.97 -14.93
CA LYS A 116 -13.19 11.38 -13.60
C LYS A 116 -12.94 9.89 -13.75
N GLU A 117 -11.95 9.43 -13.01
CA GLU A 117 -11.58 8.02 -12.97
C GLU A 117 -11.58 7.57 -11.52
N ILE A 118 -12.51 6.68 -11.19
CA ILE A 118 -12.62 6.07 -9.87
C ILE A 118 -11.74 4.83 -9.86
N ILE A 119 -10.89 4.70 -8.85
CA ILE A 119 -9.91 3.64 -8.73
C ILE A 119 -10.22 2.81 -7.48
N GLU A 120 -10.26 1.50 -7.67
CA GLU A 120 -10.29 0.49 -6.62
C GLU A 120 -8.94 -0.19 -6.53
N VAL A 121 -8.47 -0.45 -5.32
CA VAL A 121 -7.26 -1.19 -5.05
C VAL A 121 -7.61 -2.43 -4.22
N VAL A 122 -6.95 -3.54 -4.52
CA VAL A 122 -7.03 -4.76 -3.71
C VAL A 122 -5.69 -5.47 -3.75
N GLN A 123 -5.24 -5.96 -2.60
CA GLN A 123 -4.08 -6.84 -2.56
C GLN A 123 -4.52 -8.29 -2.77
N ALA A 124 -3.89 -8.98 -3.72
CA ALA A 124 -4.03 -10.41 -3.86
C ALA A 124 -3.09 -11.10 -2.85
N VAL A 125 -3.68 -11.83 -1.90
CA VAL A 125 -2.96 -12.47 -0.80
C VAL A 125 -3.36 -13.94 -0.74
N PRO A 126 -2.40 -14.89 -0.72
CA PRO A 126 -2.68 -16.30 -0.53
C PRO A 126 -3.37 -16.59 0.80
N ALA A 127 -4.14 -17.68 0.83
CA ALA A 127 -4.72 -18.16 2.06
C ALA A 127 -3.61 -18.53 3.06
N GLY A 128 -3.72 -18.03 4.29
CA GLY A 128 -2.74 -18.33 5.34
C GLY A 128 -1.40 -17.57 5.22
N GLU A 129 -1.27 -16.60 4.32
CA GLU A 129 -0.02 -15.83 4.14
C GLU A 129 0.48 -15.17 5.43
N HIS A 130 -0.43 -14.66 6.25
CA HIS A 130 -0.10 -14.09 7.56
C HIS A 130 0.62 -15.09 8.49
N ILE A 131 0.33 -16.38 8.36
CA ILE A 131 0.99 -17.46 9.13
C ILE A 131 2.42 -17.64 8.62
N VAL A 132 2.61 -17.68 7.30
CA VAL A 132 3.92 -17.81 6.66
C VAL A 132 4.80 -16.60 6.99
N ARG A 133 4.27 -15.37 6.88
CA ARG A 133 4.97 -14.15 7.28
C ARG A 133 5.37 -14.16 8.74
N GLN A 134 4.48 -14.58 9.64
CA GLN A 134 4.79 -14.65 11.06
C GLN A 134 5.92 -15.65 11.35
N ALA A 135 5.87 -16.83 10.73
CA ALA A 135 6.92 -17.84 10.85
C ALA A 135 8.27 -17.36 10.28
N LEU A 136 8.26 -16.63 9.15
CA LEU A 136 9.45 -15.98 8.58
C LEU A 136 10.10 -15.01 9.58
N ILE A 137 9.30 -14.15 10.19
CA ILE A 137 9.77 -13.15 11.17
C ILE A 137 10.37 -13.82 12.41
N GLN A 138 9.77 -14.93 12.86
CA GLN A 138 10.21 -15.67 14.04
C GLN A 138 11.38 -16.62 13.74
N GLY A 139 11.69 -16.87 12.46
CA GLY A 139 12.68 -17.86 12.04
C GLY A 139 12.23 -19.31 12.25
N GLU A 140 10.93 -19.55 12.43
CA GLU A 140 10.36 -20.85 12.84
C GLU A 140 9.69 -21.61 11.68
N MET A 141 10.18 -21.43 10.45
CA MET A 141 9.55 -22.06 9.29
C MET A 141 9.91 -23.54 9.19
N SER A 142 8.92 -24.41 9.45
CA SER A 142 9.07 -25.86 9.30
C SER A 142 9.24 -26.26 7.83
N VAL A 143 9.71 -27.49 7.59
CA VAL A 143 9.83 -28.04 6.23
C VAL A 143 8.45 -28.12 5.55
N GLU A 144 7.41 -28.50 6.31
CA GLU A 144 6.03 -28.56 5.83
C GLU A 144 5.52 -27.19 5.42
N MET A 145 5.83 -26.14 6.19
CA MET A 145 5.47 -24.76 5.84
C MET A 145 6.16 -24.31 4.55
N ARG A 146 7.44 -24.64 4.36
CA ARG A 146 8.17 -24.33 3.11
C ARG A 146 7.59 -25.03 1.89
N ILE A 147 7.19 -26.30 2.04
CA ILE A 147 6.51 -27.06 0.98
C ILE A 147 5.18 -26.39 0.63
N GLU A 148 4.42 -25.96 1.63
CA GLU A 148 3.15 -25.30 1.40
C GLU A 148 3.31 -23.91 0.77
N GLU A 149 4.27 -23.11 1.24
CA GLU A 149 4.65 -21.83 0.62
C GLU A 149 5.00 -22.02 -0.87
N SER A 150 5.82 -23.03 -1.20
CA SER A 150 6.16 -23.34 -2.59
C SER A 150 4.95 -23.70 -3.45
N LYS A 151 3.98 -24.46 -2.90
CA LYS A 151 2.72 -24.73 -3.62
C LYS A 151 1.90 -23.47 -3.82
N GLN A 152 1.85 -22.59 -2.83
CA GLN A 152 1.13 -21.32 -2.93
C GLN A 152 1.73 -20.40 -3.99
N LEU A 153 3.06 -20.36 -4.13
CA LEU A 153 3.74 -19.63 -5.20
C LEU A 153 3.35 -20.17 -6.58
N ASN A 154 3.30 -21.50 -6.75
CA ASN A 154 2.89 -22.11 -8.02
C ASN A 154 1.40 -21.90 -8.35
N ALA A 155 0.55 -21.71 -7.33
CA ALA A 155 -0.89 -21.50 -7.46
C ALA A 155 -1.28 -20.01 -7.36
N PHE A 156 -0.32 -19.09 -7.40
CA PHE A 156 -0.53 -17.67 -7.14
C PHE A 156 -1.51 -16.92 -8.08
N PRO A 157 -1.75 -17.36 -9.34
CA PRO A 157 -2.83 -16.79 -10.15
C PRO A 157 -4.20 -16.85 -9.46
N TRP A 158 -4.46 -17.86 -8.62
CA TRP A 158 -5.75 -18.04 -7.95
C TRP A 158 -6.10 -16.91 -6.95
N PRO A 159 -5.19 -16.50 -6.04
CA PRO A 159 -5.37 -15.28 -5.24
C PRO A 159 -5.77 -14.04 -6.04
N ILE A 160 -5.18 -13.84 -7.23
CA ILE A 160 -5.51 -12.70 -8.11
C ILE A 160 -6.95 -12.84 -8.64
N ILE A 161 -7.29 -14.02 -9.16
CA ILE A 161 -8.64 -14.33 -9.66
C ILE A 161 -9.70 -14.12 -8.56
N ASP A 162 -9.43 -14.59 -7.34
CA ASP A 162 -10.32 -14.45 -6.19
C ASP A 162 -10.48 -12.97 -5.78
N ALA A 163 -9.39 -12.20 -5.75
CA ALA A 163 -9.45 -10.76 -5.46
C ALA A 163 -10.33 -10.00 -6.48
N ILE A 164 -10.18 -10.30 -7.77
CA ILE A 164 -11.01 -9.73 -8.85
C ILE A 164 -12.49 -10.11 -8.66
N LYS A 165 -12.78 -11.39 -8.42
CA LYS A 165 -14.16 -11.87 -8.20
C LYS A 165 -14.82 -11.23 -6.97
N LYS A 166 -14.07 -11.09 -5.87
CA LYS A 166 -14.55 -10.41 -4.66
C LYS A 166 -14.92 -8.95 -4.92
N LYS A 167 -14.13 -8.22 -5.73
CA LYS A 167 -14.46 -6.84 -6.11
C LYS A 167 -15.67 -6.78 -7.05
N HIS A 168 -15.83 -7.72 -7.99
CA HIS A 168 -17.05 -7.84 -8.81
C HIS A 168 -18.33 -8.04 -7.97
N ASN A 169 -18.25 -8.84 -6.90
CA ASN A 169 -19.39 -9.12 -6.03
C ASN A 169 -19.92 -7.87 -5.29
N LYS A 170 -19.18 -6.76 -5.28
CA LYS A 170 -19.66 -5.48 -4.73
C LYS A 170 -20.66 -4.78 -5.65
N MET A 171 -20.78 -5.20 -6.92
CA MET A 171 -21.79 -4.70 -7.87
C MET A 171 -21.82 -3.16 -7.98
N TYR A 172 -20.66 -2.55 -8.19
CA TYR A 172 -20.54 -1.11 -8.41
C TYR A 172 -21.45 -0.63 -9.55
N ALA A 173 -22.16 0.48 -9.35
CA ALA A 173 -23.10 1.03 -10.34
C ALA A 173 -22.39 1.89 -11.42
N ASP A 174 -21.20 2.37 -11.11
CA ASP A 174 -20.33 3.20 -11.93
C ASP A 174 -19.16 2.40 -12.52
N LYS A 175 -18.47 3.00 -13.49
CA LYS A 175 -17.24 2.42 -14.06
C LYS A 175 -16.04 2.79 -13.20
N ARG A 176 -15.20 1.80 -12.88
CA ARG A 176 -13.99 1.98 -12.06
C ARG A 176 -12.79 1.29 -12.70
N VAL A 177 -11.58 1.74 -12.41
CA VAL A 177 -10.35 0.99 -12.68
C VAL A 177 -10.06 0.11 -11.46
N LEU A 178 -9.73 -1.17 -11.68
CA LEU A 178 -9.30 -2.06 -10.61
C LEU A 178 -7.78 -2.29 -10.68
N LEU A 179 -7.10 -1.99 -9.58
CA LEU A 179 -5.69 -2.31 -9.36
C LEU A 179 -5.60 -3.51 -8.40
N VAL A 180 -5.12 -4.63 -8.91
CA VAL A 180 -4.84 -5.82 -8.10
C VAL A 180 -3.36 -5.85 -7.80
N SER A 181 -2.97 -5.62 -6.55
CA SER A 181 -1.58 -5.55 -6.15
C SER A 181 -1.03 -6.90 -5.69
N VAL A 182 0.21 -7.17 -6.08
CA VAL A 182 0.99 -8.36 -5.70
C VAL A 182 2.38 -7.94 -5.23
N THR A 183 2.98 -8.72 -4.34
CA THR A 183 4.33 -8.45 -3.85
C THR A 183 5.39 -9.13 -4.74
N GLY A 184 6.59 -8.56 -4.77
CA GLY A 184 7.75 -9.13 -5.47
C GLY A 184 8.08 -10.55 -5.02
N GLU A 185 7.84 -10.86 -3.75
CA GLU A 185 8.02 -12.20 -3.15
C GLU A 185 7.29 -13.30 -3.94
N HIS A 186 6.11 -12.98 -4.50
CA HIS A 186 5.30 -13.95 -5.23
C HIS A 186 5.64 -14.04 -6.71
N THR A 187 6.12 -12.93 -7.28
CA THR A 187 6.47 -12.84 -8.70
C THR A 187 7.93 -13.17 -8.97
N LEU A 188 8.74 -13.34 -7.92
CA LEU A 188 10.19 -13.40 -7.98
C LEU A 188 10.82 -12.21 -8.70
N GLU A 189 10.08 -11.09 -8.77
CA GLU A 189 10.47 -9.91 -9.53
C GLU A 189 10.76 -10.21 -11.02
N ASP A 190 10.05 -11.19 -11.59
CA ASP A 190 10.21 -11.68 -12.96
C ASP A 190 8.97 -11.41 -13.81
N ASP A 191 9.16 -10.72 -14.93
CA ASP A 191 8.08 -10.39 -15.86
C ASP A 191 7.54 -11.64 -16.58
N GLU A 192 8.40 -12.62 -16.90
CA GLU A 192 7.99 -13.83 -17.60
C GLU A 192 7.02 -14.67 -16.75
N ILE A 193 7.26 -14.71 -15.44
CA ILE A 193 6.37 -15.38 -14.48
C ILE A 193 4.99 -14.70 -14.50
N ILE A 194 4.96 -13.37 -14.41
CA ILE A 194 3.70 -12.62 -14.39
C ILE A 194 2.96 -12.75 -15.73
N GLU A 195 3.67 -12.59 -16.84
CA GLU A 195 3.12 -12.72 -18.19
C GLU A 195 2.55 -14.11 -18.44
N SER A 196 3.17 -15.16 -17.87
CA SER A 196 2.64 -16.53 -17.95
C SER A 196 1.29 -16.69 -17.24
N TRP A 197 1.00 -15.87 -16.22
CA TRP A 197 -0.25 -15.94 -15.47
C TRP A 197 -1.41 -15.20 -16.14
N ILE A 198 -1.12 -14.17 -16.93
CA ILE A 198 -2.13 -13.26 -17.50
C ILE A 198 -3.19 -14.04 -18.30
N PRO A 199 -2.86 -14.99 -19.20
CA PRO A 199 -3.86 -15.73 -19.96
C PRO A 199 -4.84 -16.52 -19.07
N ASP A 200 -4.34 -17.15 -18.01
CA ASP A 200 -5.17 -17.93 -17.08
C ASP A 200 -6.08 -17.02 -16.26
N ILE A 201 -5.56 -15.87 -15.81
CA ILE A 201 -6.34 -14.86 -15.09
C ILE A 201 -7.44 -14.30 -16.02
N GLN A 202 -7.09 -13.95 -17.27
CA GLN A 202 -8.04 -13.47 -18.27
C GLN A 202 -9.13 -14.50 -18.58
N ALA A 203 -8.78 -15.78 -18.71
CA ALA A 203 -9.73 -16.85 -18.95
C ALA A 203 -10.68 -17.10 -17.76
N ALA A 204 -10.22 -16.87 -16.53
CA ALA A 204 -10.98 -17.13 -15.30
C ALA A 204 -11.74 -15.92 -14.75
N THR A 205 -11.57 -14.74 -15.35
CA THR A 205 -12.17 -13.48 -14.92
C THR A 205 -12.84 -12.75 -16.10
N MET A 206 -13.52 -11.64 -15.81
CA MET A 206 -14.13 -10.79 -16.82
C MET A 206 -13.96 -9.32 -16.43
N LEU A 207 -14.04 -8.42 -17.41
CA LEU A 207 -13.97 -6.98 -17.18
C LEU A 207 -15.13 -6.46 -16.31
N GLY A 208 -16.34 -6.99 -16.50
CA GLY A 208 -17.54 -6.57 -15.75
C GLY A 208 -17.83 -5.08 -15.83
N ASN A 209 -18.06 -4.44 -14.66
CA ASN A 209 -18.29 -2.99 -14.56
C ASN A 209 -17.00 -2.17 -14.43
N PHE A 210 -15.84 -2.82 -14.42
CA PHE A 210 -14.57 -2.08 -14.47
C PHE A 210 -14.34 -1.53 -15.88
N SER A 211 -13.70 -0.37 -15.99
CA SER A 211 -13.21 0.15 -17.27
C SER A 211 -11.94 -0.57 -17.71
N GLU A 212 -11.07 -0.89 -16.75
CA GLU A 212 -9.82 -1.63 -16.94
C GLU A 212 -9.46 -2.38 -15.65
N ILE A 213 -8.72 -3.48 -15.79
CA ILE A 213 -8.18 -4.24 -14.65
C ILE A 213 -6.66 -4.40 -14.85
N TYR A 214 -5.89 -3.98 -13.86
CA TYR A 214 -4.44 -4.07 -13.85
C TYR A 214 -3.95 -4.97 -12.74
N LEU A 215 -2.93 -5.77 -13.03
CA LEU A 215 -2.05 -6.36 -12.03
C LEU A 215 -0.91 -5.38 -11.74
N VAL A 216 -0.63 -5.13 -10.47
CA VAL A 216 0.42 -4.20 -10.04
C VAL A 216 1.45 -4.94 -9.20
N GLU A 217 2.65 -5.10 -9.74
CA GLU A 217 3.79 -5.66 -9.01
C GLU A 217 4.43 -4.54 -8.19
N THR A 218 4.32 -4.67 -6.87
CA THR A 218 4.58 -3.57 -5.92
C THR A 218 6.05 -3.36 -5.58
N ALA A 219 6.92 -4.34 -5.81
CA ALA A 219 8.36 -4.23 -5.57
C ALA A 219 9.04 -3.36 -6.64
N ARG A 220 8.67 -3.53 -7.92
CA ARG A 220 9.25 -2.79 -9.05
C ARG A 220 8.35 -1.68 -9.60
N TYR A 221 7.15 -1.52 -9.05
CA TYR A 221 6.13 -0.55 -9.50
C TYR A 221 5.71 -0.73 -10.96
N ILE A 222 5.62 -1.98 -11.42
CA ILE A 222 5.22 -2.33 -12.79
C ILE A 222 3.72 -2.67 -12.79
N ILE A 223 3.02 -2.27 -13.85
CA ILE A 223 1.63 -2.67 -14.07
C ILE A 223 1.51 -3.50 -15.35
N PHE A 224 0.65 -4.51 -15.30
CA PHE A 224 0.31 -5.39 -16.41
C PHE A 224 -1.20 -5.31 -16.64
N LYS A 225 -1.61 -5.11 -17.90
CA LYS A 225 -3.03 -5.04 -18.24
C LYS A 225 -3.63 -6.45 -18.28
N ILE A 226 -4.71 -6.66 -17.53
CA ILE A 226 -5.50 -7.89 -17.59
C ILE A 226 -6.70 -7.69 -18.52
N HIS A 227 -7.53 -6.67 -18.29
CA HIS A 227 -8.69 -6.32 -19.14
C HIS A 227 -8.70 -4.83 -19.48
#